data_AF-A0A967RKZ9-F1
#
_entry.id   AF-A0A967RKZ9-F1
#
_cell.length_a   1.000
_cell.length_b   1.000
_cell.length_c   1.000
_cell.angle_alpha   90.00
_cell.angle_beta   90.00
_cell.angle_gamma   90.00
#
_symmetry.space_group_name_H-M   'P 1'
#
loop_
_entity.id
_entity.type
_entity.pdbx_description
1 polymer ?
#
loop_
_entity_poly.entity_id
_entity_poly.type
_entity_poly.pdbx_seq_one_letter_code
_entity_poly.pdbx_strand_id
1 'polypeptide(L)'
;DYNGFKMVLGGETLSGDAIQALRQRIENKDFVQGKGSYATQKVADDYIQRIVSDIKLDRPMKVVIDCGNGVAGAVAPKLFRTLGVELIDIHSEVDGGFPNHHPD
;
A
#
# COMPACT_ATOMS: atom_id res chain seq x y z
N ASP A 1 -2.85 14.10 11.83
CA ASP A 1 -1.72 14.70 11.07
C ASP A 1 -0.47 13.83 11.01
N TYR A 2 -0.58 12.49 10.94
CA TYR A 2 0.58 11.60 10.92
C TYR A 2 1.03 11.25 9.49
N ASN A 3 2.34 11.10 9.28
CA ASN A 3 2.94 10.52 8.09
C ASN A 3 4.30 9.90 8.45
N GLY A 4 4.88 9.08 7.58
CA GLY A 4 6.15 8.43 7.83
C GLY A 4 6.66 7.62 6.64
N PHE A 5 7.72 6.87 6.87
CA PHE A 5 8.39 6.07 5.84
C PHE A 5 8.47 4.61 6.28
N LYS A 6 8.14 3.70 5.37
CA LYS A 6 8.51 2.28 5.44
C LYS A 6 9.53 2.03 4.34
N MET A 7 10.64 1.38 4.66
CA MET A 7 11.81 1.33 3.77
C MET A 7 12.28 -0.11 3.57
N VAL A 8 12.60 -0.44 2.33
CA VAL A 8 13.21 -1.71 1.91
C VAL A 8 14.49 -1.39 1.12
N LEU A 9 15.59 -2.06 1.44
CA LEU A 9 16.86 -1.94 0.72
C LEU A 9 17.41 -3.34 0.44
N GLY A 10 17.68 -3.64 -0.83
CA GLY A 10 18.21 -4.96 -1.22
C GLY A 10 17.29 -6.14 -0.90
N GLY A 11 15.98 -5.90 -0.75
CA GLY A 11 14.99 -6.92 -0.35
C GLY A 11 14.80 -7.04 1.16
N GLU A 12 15.57 -6.31 1.97
CA GLU A 12 15.45 -6.32 3.43
C GLU A 12 14.67 -5.11 3.94
N THR A 13 13.73 -5.34 4.85
CA THR A 13 13.00 -4.28 5.55
C THR A 13 13.91 -3.66 6.61
N LEU A 14 14.13 -2.35 6.52
CA LEU A 14 14.97 -1.64 7.48
C LEU A 14 14.26 -1.49 8.84
N SER A 15 14.98 -1.73 9.92
CA SER A 15 14.48 -1.59 11.30
C SER A 15 15.63 -1.30 12.27
N GLY A 16 15.31 -0.87 13.50
CA GLY A 16 16.29 -0.68 14.58
C GLY A 16 17.52 0.15 14.18
N ASP A 17 18.70 -0.44 14.34
CA ASP A 17 19.99 0.19 14.05
C ASP A 17 20.14 0.63 12.60
N ALA A 18 19.51 -0.06 11.64
CA ALA A 18 19.56 0.33 10.23
C ALA A 18 18.85 1.66 9.98
N ILE A 19 17.78 1.95 10.72
CA ILE A 19 17.10 3.25 10.67
C ILE A 19 17.97 4.33 11.36
N GLN A 20 18.61 4.00 12.49
CA GLN A 20 19.52 4.94 13.15
C GLN A 20 20.76 5.26 12.31
N ALA A 21 21.25 4.30 11.52
CA ALA A 21 22.34 4.52 10.58
C ALA A 21 21.98 5.55 9.49
N LEU A 22 20.74 5.55 8.99
CA LEU A 22 20.28 6.59 8.06
C LEU A 22 20.31 7.99 8.70
N ARG A 23 19.86 8.10 9.95
CA ARG A 23 19.95 9.34 10.72
C ARG A 23 21.42 9.80 10.86
N GLN A 24 22.32 8.91 11.24
CA GLN A 24 23.75 9.23 11.41
C GLN A 24 24.38 9.73 10.11
N ARG A 25 24.01 9.15 8.96
CA ARG A 25 24.47 9.62 7.64
C ARG A 25 24.02 11.05 7.35
N ILE A 26 22.78 11.39 7.70
CA ILE A 26 22.26 12.76 7.55
C ILE A 26 23.03 13.73 8.46
N GLU A 27 23.22 13.38 9.73
CA GLU A 27 23.93 14.22 10.70
C GLU A 27 25.40 14.45 10.28
N ASN A 28 26.05 13.43 9.72
CA ASN A 28 27.43 13.49 9.24
C ASN A 28 27.59 14.10 7.84
N LYS A 29 26.48 14.44 7.16
CA LYS A 29 26.47 14.84 5.75
C LYS A 29 27.15 13.81 4.82
N ASP A 30 27.06 12.53 5.18
CA ASP A 30 27.60 11.40 4.41
C ASP A 30 26.66 11.03 3.25
N PHE A 31 26.66 11.90 2.24
CA PHE A 31 25.79 11.79 1.08
C PHE A 31 26.56 11.37 -0.17
N VAL A 32 25.93 10.50 -0.97
CA VAL A 32 26.38 10.22 -2.33
C VAL A 32 25.81 11.30 -3.26
N GLN A 33 26.63 11.83 -4.16
CA GLN A 33 26.20 12.77 -5.20
C GLN A 33 26.15 12.10 -6.57
N GLY A 34 25.15 12.44 -7.37
CA GLY A 34 24.98 11.90 -8.70
C GLY A 34 23.78 12.50 -9.44
N LYS A 35 23.50 11.99 -10.63
CA LYS A 35 22.31 12.34 -11.41
C LYS A 35 21.44 11.09 -11.56
N GLY A 36 20.26 11.11 -10.92
CA GLY A 36 19.26 10.06 -11.07
C GLY A 36 18.36 10.28 -12.27
N SER A 37 17.44 9.33 -12.49
CA SER A 37 16.33 9.45 -13.42
C SER A 37 15.01 9.29 -12.67
N TYR A 38 13.93 9.83 -13.23
CA TYR A 38 12.57 9.68 -12.72
C TYR A 38 11.67 9.09 -13.80
N ALA A 39 10.81 8.15 -13.42
CA ALA A 39 9.79 7.58 -14.29
C ALA A 39 8.53 7.27 -13.47
N THR A 40 7.37 7.40 -14.11
CA THR A 40 6.08 7.03 -13.53
C THR A 40 5.67 5.66 -14.04
N GLN A 41 5.18 4.79 -13.16
CA GLN A 41 4.66 3.47 -13.52
C GLN A 41 3.31 3.22 -12.83
N LYS A 42 2.39 2.57 -13.55
CA LYS A 42 1.11 2.10 -13.01
C LYS A 42 1.23 0.61 -12.71
N VAL A 43 1.29 0.24 -11.44
CA VAL A 43 1.52 -1.15 -11.01
C VAL A 43 0.29 -1.85 -10.42
N ALA A 44 -0.80 -1.10 -10.22
CA ALA A 44 -1.98 -1.61 -9.52
C ALA A 44 -2.67 -2.75 -10.28
N ASP A 45 -2.77 -2.66 -11.61
CA ASP A 45 -3.42 -3.69 -12.43
C ASP A 45 -2.58 -4.98 -12.47
N ASP A 46 -1.26 -4.86 -12.63
CA ASP A 46 -0.34 -6.00 -12.59
C ASP A 46 -0.41 -6.73 -11.25
N TYR A 47 -0.48 -5.99 -10.15
CA TYR A 47 -0.64 -6.53 -8.79
C TYR A 47 -1.97 -7.31 -8.64
N ILE A 48 -3.09 -6.73 -9.09
CA ILE A 48 -4.40 -7.38 -9.04
C ILE A 48 -4.39 -8.66 -9.89
N GLN A 49 -3.85 -8.61 -11.11
CA GLN A 49 -3.79 -9.79 -11.99
C GLN A 49 -2.92 -10.89 -11.41
N ARG A 50 -1.79 -10.54 -10.77
CA ARG A 50 -0.95 -11.52 -10.10
C ARG A 50 -1.74 -12.27 -9.02
N ILE A 51 -2.55 -11.59 -8.21
CA ILE A 51 -3.36 -12.24 -7.17
C ILE A 51 -4.46 -13.10 -7.79
N VAL A 52 -5.24 -12.56 -8.73
CA VAL A 52 -6.38 -13.24 -9.37
C VAL A 52 -5.96 -14.47 -10.16
N SER A 53 -4.74 -14.47 -10.72
CA SER A 53 -4.21 -15.63 -11.43
C SER A 53 -4.03 -16.86 -10.52
N ASP A 54 -3.81 -16.63 -9.22
CA ASP A 54 -3.39 -17.65 -8.24
C ASP A 54 -4.54 -18.06 -7.33
N ILE A 55 -5.37 -17.10 -6.91
CA ILE A 55 -6.51 -17.35 -6.02
C ILE A 55 -7.74 -17.74 -6.83
N LYS A 56 -8.33 -18.89 -6.50
CA LYS A 56 -9.63 -19.36 -7.00
C LYS A 56 -10.59 -19.57 -5.84
N LEU A 57 -11.81 -19.06 -5.96
CA LEU A 57 -12.83 -19.25 -4.96
C LEU A 57 -13.59 -20.55 -5.22
N ASP A 58 -13.65 -21.42 -4.21
CA ASP A 58 -14.37 -22.70 -4.31
C ASP A 58 -15.90 -22.55 -4.26
N ARG A 59 -16.38 -21.38 -3.84
CA ARG A 59 -17.80 -21.06 -3.73
C ARG A 59 -18.04 -19.56 -3.87
N PRO A 60 -19.26 -19.14 -4.26
CA PRO A 60 -19.67 -17.75 -4.16
C PRO A 60 -19.55 -17.23 -2.72
N MET A 61 -19.09 -15.99 -2.58
CA MET A 61 -18.97 -15.29 -1.30
C MET A 61 -19.59 -13.91 -1.40
N LYS A 62 -20.32 -13.53 -0.35
CA LYS A 62 -20.76 -12.16 -0.11
C LYS A 62 -19.94 -11.57 1.03
N VAL A 63 -19.31 -10.43 0.81
CA VAL A 63 -18.36 -9.81 1.76
C VAL A 63 -18.68 -8.32 1.91
N VAL A 64 -18.57 -7.83 3.14
CA VAL A 64 -18.51 -6.39 3.43
C VAL A 64 -17.03 -6.01 3.58
N ILE A 65 -16.58 -4.99 2.87
CA ILE A 65 -15.25 -4.39 3.05
C ILE A 65 -15.41 -2.96 3.54
N ASP A 66 -14.74 -2.65 4.64
CA ASP A 66 -14.55 -1.30 5.14
C ASP A 66 -13.11 -0.88 4.92
N CYS A 67 -12.89 0.23 4.21
CA CYS A 67 -11.54 0.78 4.03
C CYS A 67 -11.26 2.00 4.92
N GLY A 68 -12.23 2.46 5.73
CA GLY A 68 -12.07 3.59 6.65
C GLY A 68 -11.52 4.86 5.99
N ASN A 69 -11.88 5.10 4.73
CA ASN A 69 -11.35 6.16 3.85
C ASN A 69 -9.83 6.12 3.59
N GLY A 70 -9.16 5.02 3.96
CA GLY A 70 -7.75 4.79 3.72
C GLY A 70 -7.42 4.35 2.29
N VAL A 71 -6.12 4.33 1.98
CA VAL A 71 -5.60 4.02 0.63
C VAL A 71 -5.97 2.61 0.13
N ALA A 72 -6.36 1.69 1.02
CA ALA A 72 -6.86 0.37 0.65
C ALA A 72 -8.06 0.44 -0.31
N GLY A 73 -8.89 1.49 -0.21
CA GLY A 73 -10.04 1.73 -1.07
C GLY A 73 -9.69 1.88 -2.56
N ALA A 74 -8.44 2.25 -2.89
CA ALA A 74 -7.98 2.36 -4.27
C ALA A 74 -7.76 0.99 -4.96
N VAL A 75 -7.65 -0.11 -4.21
CA VAL A 75 -7.27 -1.43 -4.75
C VAL A 75 -8.21 -2.53 -4.29
N ALA A 76 -8.53 -2.61 -2.99
CA ALA A 76 -9.26 -3.75 -2.43
C ALA A 76 -10.64 -3.95 -3.09
N PRO A 77 -11.50 -2.92 -3.27
CA PRO A 77 -12.80 -3.16 -3.87
C PRO A 77 -12.73 -3.69 -5.32
N LYS A 78 -11.73 -3.25 -6.11
CA LYS A 78 -11.50 -3.76 -7.47
C LYS A 78 -11.00 -5.20 -7.44
N LEU A 79 -10.05 -5.52 -6.57
CA LEU A 79 -9.49 -6.86 -6.40
C LEU A 79 -10.58 -7.88 -6.05
N PHE A 80 -11.38 -7.62 -5.01
CA PHE A 80 -12.40 -8.55 -4.54
C PHE A 80 -13.52 -8.76 -5.56
N ARG A 81 -13.96 -7.70 -6.26
CA ARG A 81 -14.91 -7.84 -7.38
C ARG A 81 -14.35 -8.68 -8.53
N THR A 82 -13.05 -8.51 -8.84
CA THR A 82 -12.38 -9.29 -9.90
C THR A 82 -12.23 -10.77 -9.52
N LEU A 83 -12.11 -11.09 -8.22
CA LEU A 83 -12.16 -12.46 -7.72
C LEU A 83 -13.58 -13.09 -7.77
N GLY A 84 -14.60 -12.33 -8.15
CA GLY A 84 -15.99 -12.81 -8.24
C GLY A 84 -16.75 -12.75 -6.90
N VAL A 85 -16.28 -11.94 -5.94
CA VAL A 85 -16.98 -11.72 -4.66
C VAL A 85 -18.15 -10.75 -4.87
N GLU A 86 -19.32 -11.11 -4.35
CA GLU A 86 -20.43 -10.17 -4.17
C GLU A 86 -20.05 -9.18 -3.06
N LEU A 87 -19.66 -7.97 -3.43
CA LEU A 87 -19.05 -7.02 -2.51
C LEU A 87 -20.03 -5.90 -2.14
N ILE A 88 -20.12 -5.62 -0.84
CA ILE A 88 -20.64 -4.37 -0.29
C ILE A 88 -19.43 -3.61 0.24
N ASP A 89 -19.08 -2.48 -0.35
CA ASP A 89 -18.02 -1.61 0.16
C ASP A 89 -18.60 -0.45 0.97
N ILE A 90 -17.97 -0.19 2.11
CA ILE A 90 -18.24 0.96 2.97
C ILE A 90 -16.94 1.76 3.13
N HIS A 91 -17.10 3.08 3.18
CA HIS A 91 -16.00 4.05 3.36
C HIS A 91 -14.77 3.80 2.48
N SER A 92 -14.98 3.40 1.22
CA SER A 92 -13.91 3.02 0.29
C SER A 92 -13.42 4.16 -0.62
N GLU A 93 -14.05 5.33 -0.56
CA GLU A 93 -13.46 6.52 -1.15
C GLU A 93 -12.26 6.98 -0.32
N VAL A 94 -11.12 7.16 -0.99
CA VAL A 94 -9.88 7.60 -0.35
C VAL A 94 -10.02 9.07 0.04
N ASP A 95 -10.04 9.34 1.34
CA ASP A 95 -10.15 10.68 1.91
C ASP A 95 -9.25 10.78 3.15
N GLY A 96 -8.19 11.59 3.05
CA GLY A 96 -7.23 11.82 4.12
C GLY A 96 -7.79 12.64 5.30
N GLY A 97 -9.01 13.18 5.18
CA GLY A 97 -9.76 13.76 6.30
C GLY A 97 -10.35 12.69 7.23
N PHE A 98 -10.41 11.43 6.80
CA PHE A 98 -10.97 10.29 7.54
C PHE A 98 -12.32 10.61 8.23
N PRO A 99 -13.33 11.07 7.47
CA PRO A 99 -14.54 11.67 8.04
C PRO A 99 -15.48 10.70 8.77
N ASN A 100 -15.30 9.38 8.61
CA ASN A 100 -16.19 8.37 9.18
C ASN A 100 -15.62 7.78 10.48
N HIS A 101 -14.57 6.97 10.37
CA HIS A 101 -13.77 6.47 11.50
C HIS A 101 -12.31 6.36 11.07
N HIS A 102 -11.40 6.28 12.05
CA HIS A 102 -9.99 6.06 11.75
C HIS A 102 -9.77 4.67 11.12
N PRO A 103 -8.95 4.55 10.07
CA PRO A 103 -8.51 3.27 9.52
C PRO A 103 -7.33 2.72 10.31
N ASP A 104 -7.59 2.31 11.55
CA ASP A 104 -6.63 1.67 12.46
C ASP A 104 -6.74 0.13 12.37
#